data_AF-A0A0F9L529-F1
#
_entry.id   AF-A0A0F9L529-F1
#
_cell.length_a   1.000
_cell.length_b   1.000
_cell.length_c   1.000
_cell.angle_alpha   90.00
_cell.angle_beta   90.00
_cell.angle_gamma   90.00
#
_symmetry.space_group_name_H-M   'P 1'
#
loop_
_entity.id
_entity.type
_entity.pdbx_description
1 polymer ?
#
loop_
_entity_poly.entity_id
_entity_poly.type
_entity_poly.pdbx_seq_one_letter_code
_entity_poly.pdbx_strand_id
1 'polypeptide(L)'
;MSITIENILLIGSLLLFLSIIVGKSTYKFGVPTLLIFLGIGMLAGSDGVGGIYFDNPKVAQFIGILALNFILFSGGLDTHWNSVKPILREGLALSTLGVMLTAISLGTFVWAITDFTIYESLLLGSIVSSTDAAAVFSILRSKNLDLKNNLKPT
;
A
#
# COMPACT_ATOMS: atom_id res chain seq x y z
N MET A 1 -24.30 0.84 -20.63
CA MET A 1 -24.73 0.92 -19.23
C MET A 1 -24.42 2.33 -18.75
N SER A 2 -25.43 3.19 -18.65
CA SER A 2 -25.26 4.57 -18.19
C SER A 2 -24.93 4.55 -16.69
N ILE A 3 -23.75 5.03 -16.32
CA ILE A 3 -23.37 5.17 -14.92
C ILE A 3 -24.14 6.38 -14.35
N THR A 4 -25.31 6.12 -13.76
CA THR A 4 -26.08 7.14 -13.02
C THR A 4 -25.47 7.37 -11.64
N ILE A 5 -25.64 8.58 -11.11
CA ILE A 5 -25.17 8.97 -9.76
C ILE A 5 -25.68 8.02 -8.67
N GLU A 6 -26.91 7.50 -8.81
CA GLU A 6 -27.48 6.54 -7.87
C GLU A 6 -26.63 5.26 -7.79
N ASN A 7 -26.17 4.75 -8.95
CA ASN A 7 -25.35 3.53 -8.99
C ASN A 7 -23.96 3.76 -8.39
N ILE A 8 -23.37 4.94 -8.61
CA ILE A 8 -22.08 5.29 -7.98
C ILE A 8 -22.22 5.35 -6.46
N LEU A 9 -23.28 5.99 -5.96
CA LEU A 9 -23.54 6.09 -4.52
C LEU A 9 -23.88 4.72 -3.91
N LEU A 10 -24.62 3.87 -4.63
CA LEU A 10 -24.92 2.51 -4.18
C LEU A 10 -23.64 1.66 -4.09
N ILE A 11 -22.81 1.66 -5.13
CA ILE A 11 -21.55 0.92 -5.14
C ILE A 11 -20.60 1.46 -4.06
N GLY A 12 -20.46 2.78 -3.95
CA GLY A 12 -19.61 3.41 -2.94
C GLY A 12 -20.06 3.12 -1.50
N SER A 13 -21.37 3.22 -1.22
CA SER A 13 -21.91 2.91 0.11
C SER A 13 -21.79 1.42 0.46
N LEU A 14 -22.00 0.52 -0.51
CA LEU A 14 -21.81 -0.91 -0.30
C LEU A 14 -20.33 -1.25 -0.01
N LEU A 15 -19.40 -0.66 -0.76
CA LEU A 15 -17.96 -0.81 -0.52
C LEU A 15 -17.55 -0.30 0.87
N LEU A 16 -18.05 0.88 1.29
CA LEU A 16 -17.80 1.41 2.63
C LEU A 16 -18.38 0.49 3.72
N PHE A 17 -19.61 0.01 3.53
CA PHE A 17 -20.25 -0.91 4.48
C PHE A 17 -19.47 -2.21 4.64
N LEU A 18 -19.05 -2.85 3.52
CA LEU A 18 -18.19 -4.02 3.56
C LEU A 18 -16.85 -3.72 4.25
N SER A 19 -16.24 -2.57 3.95
CA SER A 19 -14.96 -2.17 4.56
C SER A 19 -15.04 -2.06 6.08
N ILE A 20 -16.15 -1.56 6.62
CA ILE A 20 -16.38 -1.47 8.08
C ILE A 20 -16.53 -2.86 8.71
N ILE A 21 -17.31 -3.75 8.08
CA ILE A 21 -17.50 -5.13 8.57
C ILE A 21 -16.17 -5.87 8.59
N VAL A 22 -15.43 -5.80 7.48
CA VAL A 22 -14.11 -6.45 7.34
C VAL A 22 -13.12 -5.85 8.32
N GLY A 23 -13.06 -4.53 8.43
CA GLY A 23 -12.15 -3.84 9.36
C GLY A 23 -12.37 -4.24 10.81
N LYS A 24 -13.63 -4.41 11.25
CA LYS A 24 -13.96 -4.82 12.62
C LYS A 24 -13.63 -6.30 12.90
N SER A 25 -13.77 -7.18 11.90
CA SER A 25 -13.44 -8.61 12.03
C SER A 25 -11.93 -8.87 12.03
N THR A 26 -11.18 -8.08 11.26
CA THR A 26 -9.73 -8.27 11.02
C THR A 26 -8.89 -8.16 12.29
N TYR A 27 -9.27 -7.29 13.24
CA TYR A 27 -8.56 -7.14 14.52
C TYR A 27 -8.46 -8.45 15.33
N LYS A 28 -9.35 -9.42 15.10
CA LYS A 28 -9.36 -10.68 15.85
C LYS A 28 -8.49 -11.78 15.22
N PHE A 29 -8.21 -11.71 13.92
CA PHE A 29 -7.54 -12.78 13.17
C PHE A 29 -6.03 -12.57 12.97
N GLY A 30 -5.50 -11.38 13.29
CA GLY A 30 -4.06 -11.10 13.18
C GLY A 30 -3.51 -11.08 11.74
N VAL A 31 -4.39 -11.16 10.74
CA VAL A 31 -4.04 -11.06 9.31
C VAL A 31 -3.96 -9.57 8.93
N PRO A 32 -2.92 -9.13 8.19
CA PRO A 32 -2.83 -7.75 7.70
C PRO A 32 -4.04 -7.37 6.84
N THR A 33 -4.67 -6.23 7.16
CA THR A 33 -5.85 -5.74 6.44
C THR A 33 -5.62 -5.62 4.93
N LEU A 34 -4.39 -5.31 4.51
CA LEU A 34 -3.98 -5.23 3.11
C LEU A 34 -4.20 -6.54 2.34
N LEU A 35 -3.89 -7.69 2.95
CA LEU A 35 -4.10 -8.99 2.31
C LEU A 35 -5.59 -9.28 2.09
N ILE A 36 -6.43 -8.81 3.00
CA ILE A 36 -7.88 -8.97 2.88
C ILE A 36 -8.42 -8.08 1.76
N PHE A 37 -8.00 -6.82 1.68
CA PHE A 37 -8.39 -5.94 0.58
C PHE A 37 -7.90 -6.46 -0.78
N LEU A 38 -6.68 -6.98 -0.85
CA LEU A 38 -6.16 -7.65 -2.05
C LEU A 38 -7.04 -8.85 -2.43
N GLY A 39 -7.35 -9.72 -1.46
CA GLY A 39 -8.20 -10.89 -1.69
C GLY A 39 -9.60 -10.53 -2.17
N ILE A 40 -10.24 -9.53 -1.56
CA ILE A 40 -11.55 -9.02 -2.01
C ILE A 40 -11.46 -8.48 -3.43
N GLY A 41 -10.40 -7.72 -3.76
CA GLY A 41 -10.16 -7.21 -5.10
C GLY A 41 -9.99 -8.32 -6.15
N MET A 42 -9.21 -9.36 -5.83
CA MET A 42 -9.03 -10.53 -6.69
C MET A 42 -10.35 -11.30 -6.88
N LEU A 43 -11.14 -11.49 -5.82
CA LEU A 43 -12.45 -12.15 -5.89
C LEU A 43 -13.48 -11.32 -6.67
N ALA A 44 -13.38 -10.00 -6.62
CA ALA A 44 -14.27 -9.11 -7.36
C ALA A 44 -13.90 -9.01 -8.85
N GLY A 45 -12.61 -9.15 -9.19
CA GLY A 45 -12.08 -9.03 -10.55
C GLY A 45 -12.57 -10.09 -11.54
N SER A 46 -12.08 -10.00 -12.76
CA SER A 46 -12.49 -10.85 -13.89
C SER A 46 -12.30 -12.35 -13.64
N ASP A 47 -11.20 -12.70 -12.95
CA ASP A 47 -10.84 -14.08 -12.63
C ASP A 47 -11.50 -14.57 -11.32
N GLY A 48 -12.20 -13.67 -10.63
CA GLY A 48 -12.90 -13.93 -9.38
C GLY A 48 -14.39 -14.21 -9.57
N VAL A 49 -15.06 -14.48 -8.45
CA VAL A 49 -16.51 -14.76 -8.40
C VAL A 49 -17.36 -13.54 -8.79
N GLY A 50 -16.80 -12.32 -8.66
CA GLY A 50 -17.47 -11.07 -8.99
C GLY A 50 -17.51 -10.75 -10.49
N GLY A 51 -16.60 -11.29 -11.30
CA GLY A 51 -16.59 -11.13 -12.75
C GLY A 51 -16.45 -9.67 -13.24
N ILE A 52 -15.91 -8.76 -12.43
CA ILE A 52 -15.74 -7.36 -12.80
C ILE A 52 -14.56 -7.25 -13.78
N TYR A 53 -14.86 -7.11 -15.06
CA TYR A 53 -13.86 -6.88 -16.09
C TYR A 53 -13.27 -5.47 -15.96
N PHE A 54 -11.95 -5.39 -15.81
CA PHE A 54 -11.22 -4.13 -15.70
C PHE A 54 -9.92 -4.19 -16.51
N ASP A 55 -9.87 -3.43 -17.60
CA ASP A 55 -8.71 -3.31 -18.48
C ASP A 55 -8.54 -1.84 -18.89
N ASN A 56 -8.27 -0.98 -17.92
CA ASN A 56 -8.06 0.43 -18.18
C ASN A 56 -6.95 1.02 -17.30
N PRO A 57 -5.70 1.03 -17.81
CA PRO A 57 -4.56 1.60 -17.08
C PRO A 57 -4.73 3.09 -16.75
N LYS A 58 -5.44 3.87 -17.57
CA LYS A 58 -5.66 5.31 -17.33
C LYS A 58 -6.56 5.55 -16.12
N VAL A 59 -7.63 4.76 -15.99
CA VAL A 59 -8.53 4.82 -14.84
C VAL A 59 -7.81 4.33 -13.58
N ALA A 60 -7.03 3.25 -13.69
CA ALA A 60 -6.22 2.75 -12.57
C ALA A 60 -5.21 3.80 -12.07
N GLN A 61 -4.51 4.45 -13.01
CA GLN A 61 -3.58 5.53 -12.70
C GLN A 61 -4.29 6.73 -12.06
N PHE A 62 -5.44 7.13 -12.59
CA PHE A 62 -6.20 8.26 -12.04
C PHE A 62 -6.64 8.00 -10.59
N ILE A 63 -7.23 6.84 -10.32
CA ILE A 63 -7.63 6.42 -8.97
C ILE A 63 -6.39 6.30 -8.07
N GLY A 64 -5.31 5.72 -8.59
CA GLY A 64 -4.04 5.56 -7.87
C GLY A 64 -3.43 6.91 -7.46
N ILE A 65 -3.41 7.90 -8.34
CA ILE A 65 -2.91 9.25 -8.04
C ILE A 65 -3.79 9.93 -6.99
N LEU A 66 -5.12 9.84 -7.11
CA LEU A 66 -6.02 10.40 -6.10
C LEU A 66 -5.79 9.75 -4.73
N ALA A 67 -5.76 8.41 -4.68
CA ALA A 67 -5.50 7.68 -3.44
C ALA A 67 -4.13 8.02 -2.85
N LEU A 68 -3.08 8.05 -3.67
CA LEU A 68 -1.71 8.35 -3.24
C LEU A 68 -1.61 9.79 -2.70
N ASN A 69 -2.26 10.76 -3.34
CA ASN A 69 -2.31 12.12 -2.83
C ASN A 69 -2.93 12.17 -1.43
N PHE A 70 -4.05 11.48 -1.20
CA PHE A 70 -4.66 11.42 0.14
C PHE A 70 -3.78 10.69 1.16
N ILE A 71 -3.20 9.55 0.78
CA ILE A 71 -2.35 8.74 1.68
C ILE A 71 -1.09 9.52 2.09
N LEU A 72 -0.38 10.12 1.13
CA LEU A 72 0.84 10.90 1.41
C LEU A 72 0.52 12.19 2.18
N PHE A 73 -0.58 12.86 1.83
CA PHE A 73 -0.97 14.09 2.50
C PHE A 73 -1.42 13.83 3.95
N SER A 74 -2.27 12.83 4.18
CA SER A 74 -2.69 12.44 5.53
C SER A 74 -1.48 11.99 6.36
N GLY A 75 -0.65 11.10 5.81
CA GLY A 75 0.55 10.63 6.51
C GLY A 75 1.51 11.76 6.87
N GLY A 76 1.66 12.76 5.98
CA GLY A 76 2.44 13.97 6.26
C GLY A 76 1.85 14.84 7.37
N LEU A 77 0.53 15.03 7.39
CA LEU A 77 -0.17 15.83 8.42
C LEU A 77 -0.17 15.15 9.80
N ASP A 78 -0.30 13.83 9.84
CA ASP A 78 -0.32 13.04 11.08
C ASP A 78 1.09 12.90 11.71
N THR A 79 2.14 13.28 10.96
CA THR A 79 3.53 13.17 11.40
C THR A 79 3.93 14.33 12.33
N HIS A 80 4.18 14.01 13.60
CA HIS A 80 4.60 14.98 14.60
C HIS A 80 6.10 15.28 14.47
N TRP A 81 6.45 16.55 14.21
CA TRP A 81 7.84 16.98 14.03
C TRP A 81 8.75 16.66 15.23
N ASN A 82 8.22 16.78 16.45
CA ASN A 82 8.96 16.48 17.68
C ASN A 82 9.37 15.01 17.78
N SER A 83 8.61 14.10 17.17
CA SER A 83 8.90 12.66 17.14
C SER A 83 9.93 12.30 16.06
N VAL A 84 9.93 13.00 14.92
CA VAL A 84 10.83 12.70 13.79
C VAL A 84 12.20 13.36 13.96
N LYS A 85 12.25 14.58 14.50
CA LYS A 85 13.49 15.37 14.63
C LYS A 85 14.67 14.60 15.24
N PRO A 86 14.52 13.76 16.29
CA PRO A 86 15.63 13.02 16.89
C PRO A 86 16.25 11.93 16.01
N ILE A 87 15.50 11.38 15.03
CA ILE A 87 15.88 10.24 14.18
C ILE A 87 15.96 10.61 12.70
N LEU A 88 15.99 11.91 12.39
CA LEU A 88 15.89 12.42 11.03
C LEU A 88 17.06 11.94 10.14
N ARG A 89 18.27 11.83 10.70
CA ARG A 89 19.46 11.44 9.95
C ARG A 89 19.36 9.99 9.47
N GLU A 90 18.97 9.09 10.38
CA GLU A 90 18.78 7.68 10.11
C GLU A 90 17.62 7.49 9.13
N GLY A 91 16.52 8.21 9.33
CA GLY A 91 15.37 8.21 8.43
C GLY A 91 15.74 8.64 7.01
N LEU A 92 16.48 9.75 6.86
CA LEU A 92 16.93 10.24 5.55
C LEU A 92 17.93 9.30 4.88
N ALA A 93 18.85 8.69 5.63
CA ALA A 93 19.79 7.72 5.08
C ALA A 93 19.08 6.46 4.57
N LEU A 94 18.10 5.95 5.33
CA LEU A 94 17.30 4.78 4.93
C LEU A 94 16.40 5.09 3.73
N SER A 95 15.73 6.25 3.71
CA SER A 95 14.82 6.63 2.62
C SER A 95 15.53 6.98 1.31
N THR A 96 16.83 7.30 1.35
CA THR A 96 17.62 7.60 0.14
C THR A 96 18.52 6.43 -0.25
N LEU A 97 19.57 6.17 0.53
CA LEU A 97 20.55 5.12 0.24
C LEU A 97 19.94 3.73 0.37
N GLY A 98 19.10 3.49 1.38
CA GLY A 98 18.43 2.19 1.55
C GLY A 98 17.52 1.85 0.38
N VAL A 99 16.68 2.80 -0.03
CA VAL A 99 15.78 2.65 -1.19
C VAL A 99 16.57 2.45 -2.48
N MET A 100 17.61 3.26 -2.71
CA MET A 100 18.47 3.15 -3.90
C MET A 100 19.17 1.79 -3.98
N LEU A 101 19.74 1.30 -2.87
CA LEU A 101 20.37 -0.03 -2.80
C LEU A 101 19.35 -1.14 -3.05
N THR A 102 18.15 -1.03 -2.49
CA THR A 102 17.08 -2.02 -2.68
C THR A 102 16.60 -2.04 -4.13
N ALA A 103 16.40 -0.88 -4.74
CA ALA A 103 15.96 -0.76 -6.13
C ALA A 103 17.00 -1.33 -7.11
N ILE A 104 18.28 -1.00 -6.93
CA ILE A 104 19.37 -1.51 -7.78
C ILE A 104 19.56 -3.01 -7.59
N SER A 105 19.61 -3.49 -6.34
CA SER A 105 19.82 -4.92 -6.07
C SER A 105 18.68 -5.77 -6.61
N LEU A 106 17.42 -5.39 -6.34
CA LEU A 106 16.25 -6.10 -6.86
C LEU A 106 16.17 -5.99 -8.39
N GLY A 107 16.39 -4.79 -8.95
CA GLY A 107 16.34 -4.58 -10.40
C GLY A 107 17.42 -5.36 -11.15
N THR A 108 18.63 -5.44 -10.60
CA THR A 108 19.72 -6.25 -11.18
C THR A 108 19.41 -7.75 -11.08
N PHE A 109 18.82 -8.18 -9.96
CA PHE A 109 18.40 -9.56 -9.76
C PHE A 109 17.32 -9.98 -10.77
N VAL A 110 16.31 -9.13 -10.98
CA VAL A 110 15.26 -9.37 -11.97
C VAL A 110 15.85 -9.41 -13.37
N TRP A 111 16.67 -8.44 -13.74
CA TRP A 111 17.36 -8.41 -15.03
C TRP A 111 18.19 -9.67 -15.31
N ALA A 112 18.79 -10.26 -14.26
CA ALA A 112 19.61 -11.47 -14.41
C ALA A 112 18.79 -12.77 -14.59
N ILE A 113 17.51 -12.79 -14.17
CA ILE A 113 16.66 -13.98 -14.16
C ILE A 113 15.56 -13.92 -15.23
N THR A 114 15.19 -12.73 -15.70
CA THR A 114 14.12 -12.54 -16.69
C THR A 114 14.62 -11.92 -17.97
N ASP A 115 13.81 -11.99 -19.04
CA ASP A 115 14.10 -11.39 -20.34
C ASP A 115 13.82 -9.87 -20.39
N PHE A 116 13.65 -9.23 -19.23
CA PHE A 116 13.36 -7.80 -19.16
C PHE A 116 14.59 -6.98 -19.53
N THR A 117 14.35 -5.83 -20.14
CA THR A 117 15.40 -4.84 -20.33
C THR A 117 15.90 -4.32 -18.98
N ILE A 118 17.12 -3.78 -18.96
CA ILE A 118 17.68 -3.18 -17.74
C ILE A 118 16.77 -2.08 -17.16
N TYR A 119 16.09 -1.32 -18.03
CA TYR A 119 15.19 -0.25 -17.63
C TYR A 119 13.89 -0.77 -17.02
N GLU A 120 13.27 -1.80 -17.60
CA GLU A 120 12.06 -2.43 -17.05
C GLU A 120 12.35 -3.09 -15.69
N SER A 121 13.50 -3.74 -15.59
CA SER A 121 13.93 -4.41 -14.36
C SER A 121 14.21 -3.41 -13.23
N LEU A 122 14.92 -2.32 -13.53
CA LEU A 122 15.15 -1.22 -12.58
C LEU A 122 13.86 -0.47 -12.23
N LEU A 123 12.92 -0.33 -13.18
CA LEU A 123 11.60 0.24 -12.92
C LEU A 123 10.83 -0.61 -11.91
N LEU A 124 10.80 -1.94 -12.11
CA LEU A 124 10.18 -2.87 -11.17
C LEU A 124 10.86 -2.80 -9.79
N GLY A 125 12.20 -2.81 -9.77
CA GLY A 125 12.99 -2.59 -8.56
C GLY A 125 12.61 -1.30 -7.82
N SER A 126 12.43 -0.21 -8.55
CA SER A 126 12.04 1.09 -7.99
C SER A 126 10.62 1.07 -7.42
N ILE A 127 9.65 0.43 -8.10
CA ILE A 127 8.27 0.30 -7.61
C ILE A 127 8.21 -0.46 -6.28
N VAL A 128 8.95 -1.57 -6.18
CA VAL A 128 8.94 -2.43 -4.98
C VAL A 128 9.74 -1.84 -3.81
N SER A 129 10.71 -0.97 -4.09
CA SER A 129 11.57 -0.37 -3.06
C SER A 129 10.84 0.56 -2.06
N SER A 130 9.63 1.03 -2.40
CA SER A 130 8.83 1.87 -1.51
C SER A 130 8.15 1.02 -0.42
N THR A 131 8.57 1.20 0.84
CA THR A 131 8.10 0.39 1.98
C THR A 131 6.79 0.90 2.58
N ASP A 132 5.84 0.01 2.91
CA ASP A 132 4.59 0.36 3.61
C ASP A 132 4.70 0.15 5.13
N ALA A 133 4.76 1.26 5.88
CA ALA A 133 4.83 1.26 7.33
C ALA A 133 3.51 0.82 8.01
N ALA A 134 2.35 1.12 7.42
CA ALA A 134 1.05 0.80 8.02
C ALA A 134 0.84 -0.72 8.12
N ALA A 135 1.26 -1.45 7.09
CA ALA A 135 1.28 -2.91 7.07
C ALA A 135 2.08 -3.48 8.25
N VAL A 136 3.32 -3.03 8.40
CA VAL A 136 4.27 -3.52 9.42
C VAL A 136 3.78 -3.18 10.82
N PHE A 137 3.32 -1.96 11.06
CA PHE A 137 2.83 -1.55 12.38
C PHE A 137 1.55 -2.27 12.78
N SER A 138 0.67 -2.61 11.83
CA SER A 138 -0.52 -3.42 12.12
C SER A 138 -0.16 -4.80 12.68
N ILE A 139 0.92 -5.42 12.16
CA ILE A 139 1.43 -6.72 12.62
C ILE A 139 2.14 -6.56 13.98
N LEU A 140 2.98 -5.55 14.15
CA LEU A 140 3.69 -5.32 15.41
C LEU A 140 2.73 -5.08 16.57
N ARG A 141 1.64 -4.33 16.33
CA ARG A 141 0.59 -4.09 17.33
C ARG A 141 -0.20 -5.35 17.65
N SER A 142 -0.52 -6.19 16.66
CA SER A 142 -1.25 -7.46 16.90
C SER A 142 -0.42 -8.48 17.69
N LYS A 143 0.91 -8.37 17.65
CA LYS A 143 1.85 -9.18 18.44
C LYS A 143 2.23 -8.58 19.79
N ASN A 144 1.67 -7.42 20.18
CA ASN A 144 2.06 -6.67 21.38
C ASN A 144 3.58 -6.41 21.49
N LEU A 145 4.26 -6.24 20.34
CA LEU A 145 5.69 -5.95 20.33
C LEU A 145 5.90 -4.46 20.57
N ASP A 146 6.43 -4.12 21.75
CA ASP A 146 6.72 -2.74 22.10
C ASP A 146 8.09 -2.33 21.57
N LEU A 147 8.10 -1.42 20.58
CA LEU A 147 9.33 -0.94 19.94
C LEU A 147 10.08 0.00 20.90
N LYS A 148 11.33 -0.33 21.20
CA LYS A 148 12.24 0.49 22.02
C LYS A 148 12.93 1.57 21.16
N ASN A 149 13.63 2.51 21.81
CA ASN A 149 14.46 3.55 21.17
C ASN A 149 13.72 4.56 20.27
N ASN A 150 12.60 5.14 20.73
CA ASN A 150 11.85 6.17 20.00
C ASN A 150 11.31 5.73 18.61
N LEU A 151 11.23 4.42 18.37
CA LEU A 151 10.67 3.84 17.15
C LEU A 151 9.16 3.52 17.28
N LYS A 152 8.56 3.89 18.41
CA LYS A 152 7.15 3.65 18.69
C LYS A 152 6.32 4.69 17.91
N PRO A 153 5.31 4.28 17.11
CA PRO A 153 4.37 5.23 16.52
C PRO A 153 3.59 5.90 17.65
N THR A 154 3.50 7.23 17.63
CA THR A 154 2.54 8.00 18.44
C THR A 154 1.12 7.69 18.00
#